data_AF-A0A5P9I657-F1
#
_entry.id   AF-A0A5P9I657-F1
#
_cell.length_a   1.000
_cell.length_b   1.000
_cell.length_c   1.000
_cell.angle_alpha   90.00
_cell.angle_beta   90.00
_cell.angle_gamma   90.00
#
_symmetry.space_group_name_H-M   'P 1'
#
loop_
_entity.id
_entity.type
_entity.pdbx_description
1 polymer ?
#
loop_
_entity_poly.entity_id
_entity_poly.type
_entity_poly.pdbx_seq_one_letter_code
_entity_poly.pdbx_strand_id
1 'polypeptide(L)' 'MIDQTYLVTKMPESEGMHFVHADTCQVLPDIEMETLGTYDGCAQAMEKAAQSYDPLNACALCCPDCFIKSDETEA' A
#
# COMPACT_ATOMS: atom_id res chain seq x y z
N MET A 1 10.20 17.80 1.29
CA MET A 1 9.27 17.01 0.46
C MET A 1 10.04 15.76 0.14
N ILE A 2 9.67 14.64 0.75
CA ILE A 2 10.30 13.35 0.47
C ILE A 2 9.28 12.61 -0.35
N ASP A 3 9.43 12.69 -1.66
CA ASP A 3 8.55 11.99 -2.59
C ASP A 3 8.83 10.49 -2.47
N GLN A 4 7.87 9.71 -1.95
CA GLN A 4 8.01 8.26 -1.83
C GLN A 4 7.25 7.57 -2.96
N THR A 5 7.91 6.64 -3.65
CA THR A 5 7.25 5.83 -4.67
C THR A 5 6.50 4.71 -3.99
N TYR A 6 5.24 4.54 -4.37
CA TYR A 6 4.38 3.48 -3.86
C TYR A 6 4.08 2.46 -4.95
N LEU A 7 4.02 1.21 -4.52
CA LEU A 7 3.92 0.00 -5.31
C LEU A 7 2.76 -0.80 -4.72
N VAL A 8 1.90 -1.39 -5.55
CA VAL A 8 0.87 -2.32 -5.10
C VAL A 8 1.16 -3.71 -5.66
N THR A 9 0.87 -4.75 -4.91
CA THR A 9 0.96 -6.11 -5.42
C THR A 9 -0.12 -6.34 -6.49
N LYS A 10 0.25 -6.71 -7.72
CA LYS A 10 -0.70 -7.06 -8.79
C LYS A 10 -1.41 -8.37 -8.50
N MET A 11 -0.68 -9.31 -7.95
CA MET A 11 -1.24 -10.56 -7.48
C MET A 11 -1.66 -10.39 -6.03
N PRO A 12 -2.88 -10.80 -5.67
CA PRO A 12 -3.27 -10.80 -4.28
C PRO A 12 -2.40 -11.79 -3.49
N GLU A 13 -2.04 -11.43 -2.26
CA GLU A 13 -1.31 -12.30 -1.34
C GLU A 13 -2.24 -13.34 -0.68
N SER A 14 -1.82 -13.94 0.44
CA SER A 14 -2.67 -14.83 1.23
C SER A 14 -3.98 -14.12 1.56
N GLU A 15 -5.10 -14.75 1.20
CA GLU A 15 -6.49 -14.28 1.37
C GLU A 15 -7.07 -13.37 0.26
N GLY A 16 -6.38 -13.14 -0.85
CA GLY A 16 -6.98 -12.36 -1.94
C GLY A 16 -6.79 -10.85 -1.79
N MET A 17 -5.93 -10.41 -0.87
CA MET A 17 -5.71 -9.00 -0.55
C MET A 17 -4.47 -8.43 -1.24
N HIS A 18 -4.60 -7.22 -1.75
CA HIS A 18 -3.49 -6.47 -2.35
C HIS A 18 -2.80 -5.62 -1.29
N PHE A 19 -1.47 -5.59 -1.28
CA PHE A 19 -0.70 -4.79 -0.33
C PHE A 19 0.02 -3.64 -1.03
N VAL A 20 -0.11 -2.44 -0.46
CA VAL A 20 0.60 -1.23 -0.90
C VAL A 20 1.89 -1.09 -0.12
N HIS A 21 3.01 -1.15 -0.81
CA HIS A 21 4.35 -0.97 -0.29
C HIS A 21 4.95 0.36 -0.76
N ALA A 22 5.85 0.93 0.05
CA ALA A 22 6.75 1.97 -0.42
C ALA A 22 7.99 1.33 -1.07
N ASP A 23 8.63 2.03 -1.99
CA ASP A 23 9.92 1.65 -2.59
C ASP A 23 11.02 1.40 -1.54
N THR A 24 10.91 2.07 -0.38
CA THR A 24 11.81 1.91 0.75
C THR A 24 11.52 0.68 1.63
N CYS A 25 10.54 -0.16 1.25
CA CYS A 25 10.13 -1.33 2.02
C CYS A 25 11.22 -2.42 1.99
N GLN A 26 11.61 -2.91 3.16
CA GLN A 26 12.61 -4.00 3.27
C GLN A 26 12.02 -5.40 3.07
N VAL A 27 10.68 -5.52 3.07
CA VAL A 27 9.95 -6.79 2.97
C VAL A 27 9.03 -6.79 1.74
N LEU A 28 9.59 -6.44 0.58
CA LEU A 28 8.87 -6.51 -0.68
C LEU A 28 8.68 -7.99 -1.06
N PRO A 29 7.44 -8.48 -1.25
CA PRO A 29 7.23 -9.85 -1.72
C PRO A 29 7.77 -10.02 -3.14
N ASP A 30 8.27 -11.22 -3.47
CA ASP A 30 8.77 -11.55 -4.82
C ASP A 30 7.59 -11.90 -5.76
N ILE A 31 6.64 -10.97 -5.89
CA ILE A 31 5.46 -11.10 -6.76
C ILE A 31 5.38 -9.90 -7.70
N GLU A 32 4.56 -10.02 -8.74
CA GLU A 32 4.33 -8.89 -9.64
C GLU A 32 3.77 -7.69 -8.86
N MET A 33 4.43 -6.54 -9.00
CA MET A 33 4.02 -5.27 -8.42
C MET A 33 3.74 -4.25 -9.51
N GLU A 34 2.78 -3.38 -9.25
CA GLU A 34 2.45 -2.23 -10.06
C GLU A 34 2.86 -0.95 -9.34
N THR A 35 3.64 -0.11 -10.02
CA THR A 35 3.97 1.22 -9.50
C THR A 35 2.75 2.12 -9.61
N LEU A 36 2.21 2.54 -8.46
CA LEU A 36 1.07 3.46 -8.39
C LEU A 36 1.49 4.89 -8.76
N GLY A 37 2.70 5.27 -8.34
CA GLY A 37 3.27 6.59 -8.53
C GLY A 37 4.06 7.06 -7.32
N THR A 38 4.53 8.30 -7.39
CA THR A 38 5.24 8.95 -6.28
C THR A 38 4.27 9.91 -5.60
N TYR A 39 4.13 9.74 -4.29
CA TYR A 39 3.21 10.52 -3.46
C TYR A 39 3.96 11.05 -2.24
N ASP A 40 3.46 12.13 -1.65
CA ASP A 40 4.01 12.68 -0.40
C ASP A 40 3.51 11.87 0.81
N GLY A 41 2.46 11.07 0.63
CA GLY A 41 1.93 10.19 1.68
C GLY A 41 1.19 8.97 1.13
N CYS A 42 1.04 7.97 2.01
CA CYS A 42 0.44 6.69 1.69
C CYS A 42 -1.06 6.75 1.39
N ALA A 43 -1.76 7.81 1.84
CA ALA A 43 -3.20 7.97 1.60
C ALA A 43 -3.51 8.08 0.10
N GLN A 44 -2.76 8.92 -0.63
CA GLN A 44 -2.94 9.11 -2.07
C GLN A 44 -2.64 7.82 -2.85
N ALA A 45 -1.64 7.07 -2.41
CA ALA A 45 -1.29 5.77 -2.99
C ALA A 45 -2.42 4.74 -2.76
N MET A 46 -2.94 4.67 -1.55
CA MET A 46 -4.05 3.78 -1.19
C MET A 46 -5.31 4.10 -2.00
N GLU A 47 -5.67 5.38 -2.15
CA GLU A 47 -6.80 5.80 -3.00
C GLU A 47 -6.58 5.46 -4.48
N LYS A 48 -5.33 5.52 -4.97
CA LYS A 48 -5.01 5.11 -6.33
C LYS A 48 -5.15 3.60 -6.50
N ALA A 49 -4.66 2.83 -5.56
CA ALA A 49 -4.78 1.37 -5.55
C ALA A 49 -6.25 0.93 -5.47
N ALA A 50 -7.07 1.58 -4.63
CA ALA A 50 -8.49 1.28 -4.44
C ALA A 50 -9.34 1.44 -5.70
N GLN A 51 -8.86 2.21 -6.69
CA GLN A 51 -9.54 2.35 -7.98
C GLN A 51 -9.35 1.13 -8.89
N SER A 52 -8.36 0.29 -8.64
CA SER A 52 -8.02 -0.86 -9.50
C SER A 52 -8.01 -2.20 -8.78
N TYR A 53 -7.81 -2.20 -7.47
CA TYR A 53 -7.67 -3.40 -6.64
C TYR A 53 -8.60 -3.26 -5.43
N ASP A 54 -9.44 -4.26 -5.18
CA ASP A 54 -10.29 -4.37 -3.98
C ASP A 54 -10.49 -5.87 -3.69
N PRO A 55 -10.16 -6.37 -2.48
CA PRO A 55 -9.72 -5.65 -1.28
C PRO A 55 -8.20 -5.35 -1.26
N LEU A 56 -7.81 -4.22 -0.66
CA LEU A 56 -6.39 -3.86 -0.49
C LEU A 56 -6.08 -3.30 0.92
N ASN A 57 -4.81 -3.32 1.30
CA ASN A 57 -4.32 -2.73 2.55
C ASN A 57 -2.90 -2.15 2.37
N ALA A 58 -2.46 -1.26 3.26
CA ALA A 58 -1.08 -0.79 3.24
C ALA A 58 -0.16 -1.80 3.95
N CYS A 59 1.13 -1.81 3.62
CA CYS A 59 2.08 -2.60 4.38
C CYS A 59 2.39 -1.89 5.70
N ALA A 60 2.08 -2.53 6.84
CA ALA A 60 2.31 -1.98 8.17
C ALA A 60 3.79 -1.64 8.50
N LEU A 61 4.73 -2.19 7.74
CA LEU A 61 6.17 -2.01 7.97
C LEU A 61 6.71 -0.74 7.30
N CYS A 62 6.32 -0.47 6.06
CA CYS A 62 6.77 0.73 5.34
C CYS A 62 5.74 1.86 5.36
N CYS A 63 4.46 1.54 5.59
CA CYS A 63 3.34 2.47 5.60
C CYS A 63 2.45 2.27 6.85
N PRO A 64 3.00 2.36 8.08
CA PRO A 64 2.23 2.13 9.30
C PRO A 64 1.05 3.11 9.45
N ASP A 65 1.19 4.37 9.04
CA ASP A 65 0.15 5.40 9.16
C ASP A 65 -1.10 5.13 8.30
N CYS A 66 -0.94 4.50 7.13
CA CYS A 66 -2.08 4.16 6.27
C CYS A 66 -2.48 2.70 6.36
N PHE A 67 -1.84 1.94 7.25
CA PHE A 67 -2.23 0.57 7.49
C PHE A 67 -3.52 0.56 8.31
N ILE A 68 -4.63 0.26 7.63
CA ILE A 68 -5.93 0.21 8.29
C ILE A 68 -6.01 -1.10 9.07
N LYS A 69 -5.72 -1.03 10.37
CA LYS A 69 -6.26 -1.96 11.36
C LYS A 69 -7.69 -1.49 11.63
N SER A 70 -8.66 -2.40 11.64
CA SER A 70 -10.10 -2.11 11.73
C SER A 70 -10.57 -1.42 13.03
N ASP A 71 -9.70 -0.75 13.76
CA ASP A 71 -9.96 -0.13 15.06
C ASP A 71 -9.20 1.20 15.16
N GLU A 72 -9.55 2.18 14.32
CA GLU A 72 -9.25 3.60 14.55
C GLU A 72 -10.10 4.46 13.61
N THR A 73 -11.41 4.47 13.90
CA THR A 73 -12.21 5.68 13.70
C THR A 73 -11.70 6.67 14.74
N GLU A 74 -10.76 7.55 14.36
CA GLU A 74 -10.36 8.65 15.23
C GLU A 74 -11.51 9.66 15.39
N ALA A 75 -11.86 9.91 16.65
CA ALA A 75 -12.43 11.12 17.26
C ALA A 75 -13.91 11.49 17.01
#